data_AF-A0A0R1N1A1-F1
#
_entry.id   AF-A0A0R1N1A1-F1
#
_cell.length_a   1.000
_cell.length_b   1.000
_cell.length_c   1.000
_cell.angle_alpha   90.00
_cell.angle_beta   90.00
_cell.angle_gamma   90.00
#
_symmetry.space_group_name_H-M   'P 1'
#
loop_
_entity.id
_entity.type
_entity.pdbx_description
1 polymer ?
#
loop_
_entity_poly.entity_id
_entity_poly.type
_entity_poly.pdbx_seq_one_letter_code
_entity_poly.pdbx_strand_id
1 'polypeptide(L)'
;MPADQIENVAGVLFGRPYDVQGRLIAPDKSPLFGISETAVRAVPRRVGIVTSKFKTRATLGALRGGMLTDLVMSEAVANRIAAEAAELQ
;
A
#
# COMPACT_ATOMS: atom_id res chain seq x y z
N MET A 1 16.41 -1.64 -6.77
CA MET A 1 15.83 -2.14 -5.50
C MET A 1 16.80 -3.16 -4.91
N PRO A 2 17.20 -3.05 -3.64
CA PRO A 2 18.04 -4.05 -2.98
C PRO A 2 17.36 -5.42 -2.94
N ALA A 3 18.08 -6.51 -3.26
CA ALA A 3 17.50 -7.85 -3.40
C ALA A 3 16.99 -8.45 -2.07
N ASP A 4 17.54 -7.98 -0.95
CA ASP A 4 17.22 -8.38 0.42
C ASP A 4 15.84 -7.91 0.92
N GLN A 5 15.23 -6.92 0.26
CA GLN A 5 13.96 -6.33 0.72
C GLN A 5 12.76 -6.76 -0.12
N ILE A 6 12.97 -7.58 -1.15
CA ILE A 6 11.91 -8.03 -2.08
C ILE A 6 10.85 -8.85 -1.36
N GLU A 7 11.25 -9.72 -0.44
CA GLU A 7 10.34 -10.59 0.31
C GLU A 7 9.39 -9.80 1.23
N ASN A 8 9.80 -8.60 1.63
CA ASN A 8 9.03 -7.72 2.51
C ASN A 8 8.02 -6.86 1.75
N VAL A 9 8.03 -6.88 0.41
CA VAL A 9 7.11 -6.09 -0.42
C VAL A 9 5.70 -6.64 -0.28
N ALA A 10 4.82 -5.84 0.33
CA ALA A 10 3.39 -6.14 0.38
C ALA A 10 2.66 -5.64 -0.87
N GLY A 11 3.14 -4.56 -1.48
CA GLY A 11 2.56 -4.00 -2.69
C GLY A 11 3.36 -2.85 -3.29
N VAL A 12 2.87 -2.32 -4.41
CA VAL A 12 3.45 -1.17 -5.11
C VAL A 12 2.33 -0.16 -5.40
N LEU A 13 2.54 1.10 -5.05
CA LEU A 13 1.62 2.21 -5.35
C LEU A 13 2.40 3.37 -5.97
N PHE A 14 1.88 3.93 -7.06
CA PHE A 14 2.57 4.99 -7.82
C PHE A 14 4.02 4.63 -8.18
N GLY A 15 4.28 3.34 -8.44
CA GLY A 15 5.62 2.80 -8.71
C GLY A 15 6.57 2.73 -7.50
N ARG A 16 6.07 2.95 -6.28
CA ARG A 16 6.83 2.86 -5.02
C ARG A 16 6.47 1.57 -4.28
N PRO A 17 7.42 0.65 -4.08
CA PRO A 17 7.19 -0.55 -3.28
C PRO A 17 7.11 -0.20 -1.79
N TYR A 18 6.27 -0.93 -1.06
CA TYR A 18 6.09 -0.76 0.39
C TYR A 18 5.83 -2.08 1.09
N ASP A 19 6.11 -2.11 2.40
CA ASP A 19 5.85 -3.26 3.26
C ASP A 19 4.43 -3.26 3.86
N VAL A 20 4.06 -4.33 4.57
CA VAL A 20 2.72 -4.45 5.19
C VAL A 20 2.47 -3.42 6.32
N GLN A 21 3.53 -2.78 6.79
CA GLN A 21 3.45 -1.69 7.78
C GLN A 21 3.34 -0.31 7.12
N GLY A 22 3.36 -0.26 5.77
CA GLY A 22 3.21 0.95 4.99
C GLY A 22 4.48 1.78 4.85
N ARG A 23 5.65 1.20 5.17
CA ARG A 23 6.94 1.85 4.98
C ARG A 23 7.40 1.65 3.54
N LEU A 24 7.82 2.73 2.89
CA LEU A 24 8.39 2.66 1.54
C LEU A 24 9.73 1.93 1.58
N ILE A 25 9.95 1.06 0.61
CA ILE A 25 11.18 0.31 0.44
C ILE A 25 12.10 1.08 -0.52
N ALA A 26 13.29 1.42 -0.05
CA ALA A 26 14.31 2.17 -0.80
C ALA A 26 13.80 3.47 -1.48
N PRO A 27 13.15 4.40 -0.73
CA PRO A 27 12.52 5.60 -1.31
C PRO A 27 13.50 6.49 -2.08
N ASP A 28 14.76 6.58 -1.63
CA ASP A 28 15.80 7.45 -2.22
C ASP A 28 16.54 6.84 -3.41
N LYS A 29 16.35 5.53 -3.66
CA LYS A 29 17.03 4.78 -4.73
C LYS A 29 16.05 4.33 -5.82
N SER A 30 14.82 4.84 -5.80
CA SER A 30 13.80 4.47 -6.78
C SER A 30 14.04 5.24 -8.08
N PRO A 31 14.31 4.58 -9.22
CA PRO A 31 14.47 5.24 -10.52
C PRO A 31 13.12 5.71 -11.10
N LEU A 32 12.17 6.07 -10.24
CA LEU A 32 10.80 6.41 -10.59
C LEU A 32 10.75 7.80 -11.24
N PHE A 33 10.30 7.85 -12.48
CA PHE A 33 9.86 9.09 -13.11
C PHE A 33 8.34 9.25 -12.91
N GLY A 34 7.92 10.24 -12.11
CA GLY A 34 6.51 10.45 -11.80
C GLY A 34 6.29 11.47 -10.68
N ILE A 35 5.08 11.49 -10.13
CA ILE A 35 4.71 12.37 -9.03
C ILE A 35 5.55 12.09 -7.77
N SER A 36 6.01 13.16 -7.11
CA SER A 36 6.75 13.02 -5.85
C SER A 36 5.83 12.43 -4.77
N GLU A 37 6.41 11.71 -3.81
CA GLU A 37 5.63 11.20 -2.67
C GLU A 37 4.95 12.33 -1.91
N THR A 38 5.64 13.45 -1.72
CA THR A 38 5.10 14.66 -1.07
C THR A 38 3.88 15.19 -1.82
N ALA A 39 3.92 15.23 -3.15
CA ALA A 39 2.79 15.66 -3.97
C ALA A 39 1.63 14.66 -3.92
N VAL A 40 1.90 13.34 -3.94
CA VAL A 40 0.87 12.32 -3.73
C VAL A 40 0.19 12.54 -2.38
N ARG A 41 0.96 12.68 -1.29
CA ARG A 41 0.43 12.88 0.06
C ARG A 41 -0.28 14.21 0.26
N ALA A 42 0.00 15.21 -0.56
CA ALA A 42 -0.71 16.49 -0.56
C ALA A 42 -2.11 16.39 -1.18
N VAL A 43 -2.38 15.38 -2.03
CA VAL A 43 -3.72 15.18 -2.59
C VAL A 43 -4.69 14.80 -1.47
N PRO A 44 -5.76 15.57 -1.21
CA PRO A 44 -6.60 15.37 -0.02
C PRO A 44 -7.41 14.08 -0.07
N ARG A 45 -7.77 13.59 -1.27
CA ARG A 45 -8.52 12.34 -1.48
C ARG A 45 -7.78 11.44 -2.45
N ARG A 46 -7.40 10.26 -1.98
CA ARG A 46 -6.64 9.23 -2.70
C ARG A 46 -7.43 7.93 -2.63
N VAL A 47 -8.20 7.68 -3.69
CA VAL A 47 -9.13 6.55 -3.75
C VAL A 47 -8.44 5.33 -4.34
N GLY A 48 -8.49 4.21 -3.63
CA GLY A 48 -8.05 2.91 -4.13
C GLY A 48 -9.22 1.98 -4.41
N ILE A 49 -9.10 1.16 -5.45
CA ILE A 49 -10.09 0.13 -5.78
C ILE A 49 -9.45 -1.25 -5.54
N VAL A 50 -10.05 -2.04 -4.66
CA VAL A 50 -9.54 -3.36 -4.29
C VAL A 50 -10.59 -4.40 -4.63
N THR A 51 -10.28 -5.21 -5.64
CA THR A 51 -11.22 -6.21 -6.20
C THR A 51 -10.93 -7.64 -5.76
N SER A 52 -9.84 -7.88 -5.04
CA SER A 52 -9.36 -9.24 -4.75
C SER A 52 -8.83 -9.38 -3.33
N LYS A 53 -9.21 -10.49 -2.67
CA LYS A 53 -8.75 -10.88 -1.33
C LYS A 53 -7.25 -11.16 -1.24
N PHE A 54 -6.59 -11.45 -2.37
CA PHE A 54 -5.14 -11.68 -2.38
C PHE A 54 -4.34 -10.38 -2.18
N LYS A 55 -5.00 -9.22 -2.32
CA LYS A 55 -4.38 -7.90 -2.11
C LYS A 55 -4.55 -7.39 -0.67
N THR A 56 -4.91 -8.24 0.29
CA THR A 56 -5.12 -7.83 1.68
C THR A 56 -3.89 -7.14 2.27
N ARG A 57 -2.71 -7.79 2.26
CA ARG A 57 -1.48 -7.20 2.79
C ARG A 57 -1.08 -5.90 2.10
N ALA A 58 -1.24 -5.84 0.77
CA ALA A 58 -1.01 -4.61 0.00
C ALA A 58 -1.95 -3.48 0.47
N THR A 59 -3.23 -3.79 0.64
CA THR A 59 -4.24 -2.81 1.07
C THR A 59 -3.96 -2.31 2.49
N LEU A 60 -3.58 -3.21 3.40
CA LEU A 60 -3.17 -2.86 4.77
C LEU A 60 -1.93 -1.96 4.78
N GLY A 61 -0.89 -2.31 4.02
CA GLY A 61 0.31 -1.48 3.90
C GLY A 61 0.00 -0.10 3.31
N ALA A 62 -0.86 -0.03 2.29
CA ALA A 62 -1.27 1.24 1.68
C ALA A 62 -2.02 2.16 2.66
N LEU A 63 -2.94 1.60 3.46
CA LEU A 63 -3.71 2.33 4.47
C LEU A 63 -2.82 2.78 5.63
N ARG A 64 -2.04 1.86 6.21
CA ARG A 64 -1.10 2.17 7.31
C ARG A 64 -0.06 3.21 6.91
N GLY A 65 0.42 3.12 5.66
CA GLY A 65 1.35 4.07 5.07
C GLY A 65 0.72 5.39 4.66
N GLY A 66 -0.60 5.58 4.81
CA GLY A 66 -1.34 6.80 4.47
C GLY A 66 -1.35 7.14 2.97
N MET A 67 -1.02 6.18 2.11
CA MET A 67 -0.96 6.37 0.65
C MET A 67 -2.35 6.42 0.01
N LEU A 68 -3.34 5.81 0.66
CA LEU A 68 -4.75 5.86 0.29
C LEU A 68 -5.56 6.43 1.46
N THR A 69 -6.59 7.21 1.15
CA THR A 69 -7.53 7.75 2.16
C THR A 69 -8.88 7.05 2.09
N ASP A 70 -9.25 6.59 0.89
CA ASP A 70 -10.55 6.03 0.60
C ASP A 70 -10.37 4.71 -0.15
N LEU A 71 -11.24 3.74 0.14
CA LEU A 71 -11.24 2.45 -0.55
C LEU A 71 -12.63 2.08 -1.03
N VAL A 72 -12.66 1.53 -2.24
CA VAL A 72 -13.83 0.89 -2.83
C VAL A 72 -13.52 -0.59 -3.01
N MET A 73 -14.33 -1.45 -2.40
CA MET A 73 -14.18 -2.90 -2.44
C MET A 73 -15.51 -3.59 -2.19
N SER A 74 -15.58 -4.90 -2.44
CA SER A 74 -16.73 -5.71 -2.03
C SER A 74 -16.66 -6.07 -0.54
N GLU A 75 -17.83 -6.37 0.04
CA GLU A 75 -17.95 -6.77 1.44
C GLU A 75 -17.08 -7.98 1.81
N ALA A 76 -17.01 -8.99 0.93
CA ALA A 76 -16.17 -10.16 1.14
C ALA A 76 -14.67 -9.81 1.26
N VAL A 77 -14.19 -8.84 0.49
CA VAL A 77 -12.80 -8.36 0.58
C VAL A 77 -12.60 -7.53 1.85
N ALA A 78 -13.56 -6.68 2.20
CA ALA A 78 -13.52 -5.87 3.42
C ALA A 78 -13.41 -6.74 4.68
N ASN A 79 -14.26 -7.77 4.80
CA ASN A 79 -14.23 -8.69 5.93
C ASN A 79 -12.89 -9.42 6.04
N ARG A 80 -12.30 -9.84 4.92
CA ARG A 80 -10.98 -10.49 4.93
C ARG A 80 -9.88 -9.53 5.39
N ILE A 81 -9.91 -8.27 4.92
CA ILE A 81 -8.94 -7.25 5.33
C ILE A 81 -9.07 -6.93 6.83
N ALA A 82 -10.30 -6.79 7.33
CA ALA A 82 -10.56 -6.51 8.74
C ALA A 82 -10.08 -7.65 9.66
N ALA A 83 -10.32 -8.90 9.27
CA ALA A 83 -9.84 -10.07 10.02
C ALA A 83 -8.31 -10.11 10.10
N GLU A 84 -7.62 -9.94 8.96
CA GLU A 84 -6.15 -9.96 8.92
C GLU A 84 -5.53 -8.73 9.60
N ALA A 85 -6.22 -7.59 9.59
CA ALA A 85 -5.78 -6.40 10.31
C ALA A 85 -5.67 -6.67 11.82
N ALA A 86 -6.64 -7.38 12.39
CA ALA A 86 -6.68 -7.73 13.82
C ALA A 86 -5.60 -8.74 14.22
N GLU A 87 -5.23 -9.65 13.31
CA GLU A 87 -4.14 -10.62 13.53
C GLU A 87 -2.75 -9.97 13.54
N LEU A 88 -2.60 -8.82 12.88
CA LEU A 88 -1.34 -8.09 12.70
C LEU A 88 -1.19 -6.87 13.62
N GLN A 89 -2.02 -6.77 14.67
CA GLN A 89 -1.90 -5.77 15.76
C GLN A 89 -0.97 -6.29 16.85
#